data_AF-A0A428K458-F1
#
_entry.id   AF-A0A428K458-F1
#
_cell.length_a   1.000
_cell.length_b   1.000
_cell.length_c   1.000
_cell.angle_alpha   90.00
_cell.angle_beta   90.00
_cell.angle_gamma   90.00
#
_symmetry.space_group_name_H-M   'P 1'
#
loop_
_entity.id
_entity.type
_entity.pdbx_description
1 polymer ?
#
loop_
_entity_poly.entity_id
_entity_poly.type
_entity_poly.pdbx_seq_one_letter_code
_entity_poly.pdbx_strand_id
1 'polypeptide(L)'
;MKKTFGLYLLVFVLATSCQNKNVDNQAYQRVKVEKTKPDLPPALLKPKGKAREYVVLPFSEKHTHSLVGARPSTLTEREISQVYALVQKAIVAYNASDGYKGEYRGANDPIDIVSYRLQMIPGISVAGEKIVWVQRFCSDMHTDWKTTRLQVYDGGNCYFLVEVNLSRKKWLRFTVGGDA
;
A
#
# COMPACT_ATOMS: atom_id res chain seq x y z
N MET A 1 24.40 10.90 75.88
CA MET A 1 24.95 12.19 75.42
C MET A 1 24.21 12.60 74.15
N LYS A 2 23.42 13.68 74.23
CA LYS A 2 22.75 14.33 73.11
C LYS A 2 23.63 15.48 72.63
N LYS A 3 23.69 15.76 71.31
CA LYS A 3 23.75 17.12 70.75
C LYS A 3 23.51 17.10 69.24
N THR A 4 22.32 17.58 68.90
CA THR A 4 21.83 18.10 67.62
C THR A 4 22.49 19.46 67.29
N PHE A 5 22.78 19.72 66.01
CA PHE A 5 22.89 21.05 65.37
C PHE A 5 22.85 20.78 63.85
N GLY A 6 22.15 21.48 62.98
CA GLY A 6 21.33 22.69 63.08
C GLY A 6 20.97 23.09 61.65
N LEU A 7 19.68 23.24 61.40
CA LEU A 7 19.05 23.69 60.16
C LEU A 7 19.47 25.13 59.83
N TYR A 8 19.86 25.42 58.58
CA TYR A 8 19.76 26.78 58.03
C TYR A 8 19.19 26.76 56.62
N LEU A 9 17.92 27.16 56.58
CA LEU A 9 17.16 27.60 55.43
C LEU A 9 17.75 28.94 54.96
N LEU A 10 18.03 29.11 53.67
CA LEU A 10 18.30 30.43 53.10
C LEU A 10 17.44 30.61 51.85
N VAL A 11 16.30 31.25 52.10
CA VAL A 11 15.37 31.78 51.11
C VAL A 11 15.94 33.12 50.65
N PHE A 12 16.27 33.24 49.37
CA PHE A 12 16.46 34.53 48.73
C PHE A 12 15.22 34.84 47.88
N VAL A 13 14.37 35.71 48.42
CA VAL A 13 13.40 36.49 47.66
C VAL A 13 14.14 37.73 47.16
N LEU A 14 14.21 37.90 45.84
CA LEU A 14 14.46 39.20 45.23
C LEU A 14 13.30 39.52 44.30
N ALA A 15 12.49 40.48 44.74
CA ALA A 15 11.51 41.18 43.94
C ALA A 15 12.18 42.41 43.33
N THR A 16 12.19 42.51 42.00
CA THR A 16 12.39 43.77 41.25
C THR A 16 11.54 43.64 39.98
N SER A 17 10.34 44.23 40.00
CA SER A 17 10.04 45.56 39.47
C SER A 17 9.83 45.53 37.95
N CYS A 18 8.56 45.66 37.55
CA CYS A 18 8.15 45.84 36.17
C CYS A 18 8.65 47.17 35.61
N GLN A 19 9.42 47.13 34.52
CA GLN A 19 9.45 48.21 33.54
C GLN A 19 9.30 47.64 32.14
N ASN A 20 8.10 47.82 31.61
CA ASN A 20 7.73 47.73 30.22
C ASN A 20 8.48 48.83 29.44
N LYS A 21 9.19 48.48 28.36
CA LYS A 21 9.37 49.36 27.18
C LYS A 21 9.99 48.62 25.99
N ASN A 22 9.39 48.92 24.85
CA ASN A 22 9.81 48.75 23.46
C ASN A 22 9.78 47.36 22.83
N VAL A 23 8.60 47.10 22.27
CA VAL A 23 8.37 46.58 20.92
C VAL A 23 9.52 46.90 19.97
N ASP A 24 10.31 45.89 19.63
CA ASP A 24 11.07 45.88 18.39
C ASP A 24 10.50 44.80 17.47
N ASN A 25 10.07 45.28 16.31
CA ASN A 25 9.63 44.52 15.16
C ASN A 25 10.72 43.54 14.72
N GLN A 26 10.59 42.27 15.09
CA GLN A 26 11.13 41.20 14.27
C GLN A 26 9.95 40.43 13.69
N ALA A 27 9.73 40.67 12.40
CA ALA A 27 8.80 39.94 11.58
C ALA A 27 9.05 38.43 11.73
N TYR A 28 8.20 37.79 12.51
CA TYR A 28 8.08 36.34 12.55
C TYR A 28 7.59 35.91 11.16
N GLN A 29 8.53 35.62 10.27
CA GLN A 29 8.25 34.90 9.03
C GLN A 29 7.68 33.55 9.46
N ARG A 30 6.34 33.43 9.44
CA ARG A 30 5.69 32.12 9.38
C ARG A 30 6.23 31.45 8.14
N VAL A 31 7.19 30.55 8.32
CA VAL A 31 7.48 29.53 7.31
C VAL A 31 6.17 28.77 7.16
N LYS A 32 5.44 29.09 6.10
CA LYS A 32 4.27 28.36 5.66
C LYS A 32 4.84 26.98 5.32
N VAL A 33 4.71 26.02 6.23
CA VAL A 33 4.94 24.61 5.91
C VAL A 33 3.82 24.24 4.97
N GLU A 34 4.03 24.55 3.70
CA GLU A 34 3.24 24.05 2.61
C GLU A 34 3.42 22.54 2.65
N LYS A 35 2.40 21.84 3.15
CA LYS A 35 2.31 20.39 3.06
C LYS A 35 2.33 20.07 1.57
N THR A 36 3.50 19.82 1.02
CA THR A 36 3.63 19.27 -0.32
C THR A 36 2.91 17.94 -0.26
N LYS A 37 1.74 17.90 -0.91
CA LYS A 37 1.00 16.69 -1.22
C LYS A 37 2.03 15.68 -1.74
N PRO A 38 2.04 14.43 -1.28
CA PRO A 38 2.88 13.42 -1.91
C PRO A 38 2.49 13.41 -3.39
N ASP A 39 3.40 13.85 -4.26
CA ASP A 39 3.22 13.76 -5.69
C ASP A 39 3.23 12.28 -6.04
N LEU A 40 2.03 11.69 -6.03
CA LEU A 40 1.81 10.49 -6.80
C LEU A 40 2.15 10.85 -8.25
N PRO A 41 2.95 10.03 -8.95
CA PRO A 41 3.26 10.28 -10.35
C PRO A 41 1.98 10.57 -11.13
N PRO A 42 1.98 11.55 -12.06
CA PRO A 42 0.85 11.87 -12.94
C PRO A 42 0.40 10.75 -13.89
N ALA A 43 0.62 9.48 -13.55
CA ALA A 43 0.17 8.30 -14.26
C ALA A 43 -0.75 7.41 -13.38
N LEU A 44 -1.74 8.03 -12.74
CA LEU A 44 -3.06 7.41 -12.57
C LEU A 44 -4.01 7.85 -13.71
N LEU A 45 -3.43 8.27 -14.85
CA LEU A 45 -4.20 8.58 -16.05
C LEU A 45 -5.05 7.37 -16.42
N LYS A 46 -6.36 7.63 -16.53
CA LYS A 46 -7.33 6.73 -17.15
C LYS A 46 -6.70 6.23 -18.46
N PRO A 47 -6.57 4.91 -18.68
CA PRO A 47 -5.96 4.42 -19.89
C PRO A 47 -6.80 4.88 -21.08
N LYS A 48 -6.15 5.39 -22.12
CA LYS A 48 -6.74 5.42 -23.45
C LYS A 48 -6.83 3.95 -23.91
N GLY A 49 -7.97 3.33 -23.64
CA GLY A 49 -8.23 1.90 -23.83
C GLY A 49 -9.51 1.51 -23.09
N LYS A 50 -10.02 0.29 -23.30
CA LYS A 50 -11.22 -0.22 -22.60
C LYS A 50 -11.09 0.08 -21.10
N ALA A 51 -12.20 0.51 -20.48
CA ALA A 51 -12.24 0.83 -19.05
C ALA A 51 -11.54 -0.28 -18.25
N ARG A 52 -10.74 0.10 -17.24
CA ARG A 52 -10.05 -0.86 -16.37
C ARG A 52 -11.10 -1.76 -15.71
N GLU A 53 -11.27 -2.96 -16.23
CA GLU A 53 -12.25 -3.91 -15.71
C GLU A 53 -11.68 -4.58 -14.46
N TYR A 54 -12.39 -4.41 -13.35
CA TYR A 54 -12.05 -5.07 -12.10
C TYR A 54 -13.31 -5.54 -11.37
N VAL A 55 -13.09 -6.47 -10.44
CA VAL A 55 -14.09 -6.88 -9.47
C VAL A 55 -13.43 -7.07 -8.10
N VAL A 56 -14.15 -6.69 -7.05
CA VAL A 56 -13.83 -7.08 -5.67
C VAL A 56 -14.71 -8.27 -5.35
N LEU A 57 -14.12 -9.46 -5.27
CA LEU A 57 -14.86 -10.67 -4.93
C LEU A 57 -15.11 -10.74 -3.42
N PRO A 58 -16.14 -11.49 -2.99
CA PRO A 58 -16.32 -11.82 -1.58
C PRO A 58 -15.07 -12.47 -0.99
N PHE A 59 -14.87 -12.26 0.32
CA PHE A 59 -13.77 -12.87 1.03
C PHE A 59 -13.84 -14.41 0.95
N SER A 60 -12.70 -15.02 0.65
CA SER A 60 -12.52 -16.46 0.64
C SER A 60 -11.06 -16.76 0.97
N GLU A 61 -10.84 -17.67 1.91
CA GLU A 61 -9.50 -18.20 2.22
C GLU A 61 -9.09 -19.31 1.25
N LYS A 62 -10.05 -19.87 0.49
CA LYS A 62 -9.77 -20.99 -0.42
C LYS A 62 -8.80 -20.54 -1.50
N HIS A 63 -7.63 -21.18 -1.52
CA HIS A 63 -6.52 -20.91 -2.43
C HIS A 63 -6.05 -19.45 -2.46
N THR A 64 -6.19 -18.73 -1.34
CA THR A 64 -5.61 -17.41 -1.12
C THR A 64 -4.66 -17.49 0.05
N HIS A 65 -3.48 -18.08 -0.15
CA HIS A 65 -2.54 -18.41 0.94
C HIS A 65 -2.22 -17.24 1.89
N SER A 66 -2.15 -16.00 1.38
CA SER A 66 -1.93 -14.79 2.19
C SER A 66 -3.11 -14.39 3.09
N LEU A 67 -4.28 -14.99 2.90
CA LEU A 67 -5.52 -14.70 3.62
C LEU A 67 -5.95 -15.83 4.56
N VAL A 68 -5.14 -16.88 4.74
CA VAL A 68 -5.43 -17.95 5.71
C VAL A 68 -5.55 -17.36 7.12
N GLY A 69 -6.68 -17.59 7.77
CA GLY A 69 -7.01 -17.02 9.08
C GLY A 69 -7.28 -15.51 9.09
N ALA A 70 -7.31 -14.86 7.93
CA ALA A 70 -7.71 -13.47 7.83
C ALA A 70 -9.22 -13.33 8.01
N ARG A 71 -9.68 -12.15 8.44
CA ARG A 71 -11.12 -11.83 8.44
C ARG A 71 -11.51 -11.03 7.19
N PRO A 72 -12.78 -11.12 6.74
CA PRO A 72 -13.28 -10.32 5.64
C PRO A 72 -13.04 -8.81 5.81
N SER A 73 -12.79 -8.13 4.70
CA SER A 73 -12.68 -6.68 4.62
C SER A 73 -13.39 -6.17 3.36
N THR A 74 -13.56 -4.86 3.27
CA THR A 74 -13.92 -4.16 2.03
C THR A 74 -12.74 -3.30 1.55
N LEU A 75 -12.85 -2.78 0.33
CA LEU A 75 -11.96 -1.77 -0.23
C LEU A 75 -12.75 -0.51 -0.57
N THR A 76 -12.18 0.64 -0.21
CA THR A 76 -12.61 1.95 -0.69
C THR A 76 -12.00 2.26 -2.05
N GLU A 77 -12.55 3.22 -2.80
CA GLU A 77 -11.97 3.70 -4.08
C GLU A 77 -10.51 4.15 -3.95
N ARG A 78 -10.17 4.77 -2.81
CA ARG A 78 -8.80 5.17 -2.49
C ARG A 78 -7.89 3.94 -2.36
N GLU A 79 -8.34 2.90 -1.68
CA GLU A 79 -7.58 1.67 -1.48
C GLU A 79 -7.44 0.91 -2.80
N ILE A 80 -8.48 0.85 -3.62
CA ILE A 80 -8.41 0.28 -4.97
C ILE A 80 -7.32 1.00 -5.78
N SER A 81 -7.31 2.34 -5.77
CA SER A 81 -6.28 3.14 -6.44
C SER A 81 -4.87 2.85 -5.91
N GLN A 82 -4.72 2.61 -4.61
CA GLN A 82 -3.44 2.22 -4.00
C GLN A 82 -3.01 0.81 -4.41
N VAL A 83 -3.93 -0.16 -4.48
CA VAL A 83 -3.66 -1.50 -5.01
C VAL A 83 -3.12 -1.40 -6.43
N TYR A 84 -3.79 -0.64 -7.31
CA TYR A 84 -3.31 -0.42 -8.68
C TYR A 84 -1.89 0.15 -8.73
N ALA A 85 -1.61 1.18 -7.93
CA ALA A 85 -0.28 1.78 -7.90
C ALA A 85 0.80 0.79 -7.43
N LEU A 86 0.49 -0.07 -6.46
CA LEU A 86 1.42 -1.09 -5.95
C LEU A 86 1.61 -2.24 -6.93
N VAL A 87 0.55 -2.66 -7.60
CA VAL A 87 0.61 -3.66 -8.68
C VAL A 87 1.44 -3.14 -9.85
N GLN A 88 1.26 -1.90 -10.27
CA GLN A 88 2.09 -1.29 -11.32
C GLN A 88 3.57 -1.32 -10.94
N LYS A 89 3.90 -0.99 -9.69
CA LYS A 89 5.29 -1.05 -9.19
C LYS A 89 5.83 -2.49 -9.21
N ALA A 90 5.00 -3.47 -8.85
CA ALA A 90 5.40 -4.88 -8.91
C ALA A 90 5.67 -5.35 -10.35
N ILE A 91 4.82 -4.96 -11.30
CA ILE A 91 5.00 -5.24 -12.73
C ILE A 91 6.30 -4.62 -13.26
N VAL A 92 6.57 -3.35 -12.94
CA VAL A 92 7.81 -2.66 -13.36
C VAL A 92 9.03 -3.38 -12.78
N ALA A 93 8.99 -3.77 -11.50
CA ALA A 93 10.08 -4.52 -10.88
C ALA A 93 10.28 -5.90 -11.52
N TYR A 94 9.19 -6.61 -11.84
CA TYR A 94 9.23 -7.92 -12.51
C TYR A 94 9.84 -7.81 -13.91
N ASN A 95 9.34 -6.90 -14.74
CA ASN A 95 9.81 -6.70 -16.12
C ASN A 95 11.29 -6.26 -16.19
N ALA A 96 11.81 -5.64 -15.14
CA ALA A 96 13.23 -5.25 -15.05
C ALA A 96 14.13 -6.35 -14.48
N SER A 97 13.56 -7.41 -13.92
CA SER A 97 14.30 -8.54 -13.36
C SER A 97 14.63 -9.58 -14.43
N ASP A 98 15.66 -10.40 -14.20
CA ASP A 98 15.93 -11.57 -15.07
C ASP A 98 14.87 -12.68 -14.92
N GLY A 99 13.92 -12.55 -13.97
CA GLY A 99 12.89 -13.56 -13.68
C GLY A 99 11.89 -13.81 -14.82
N TYR A 100 11.91 -13.00 -15.88
CA TYR A 100 11.04 -13.13 -17.05
C TYR A 100 11.67 -13.92 -18.23
N LYS A 101 12.94 -14.33 -18.11
CA LYS A 101 13.65 -15.10 -19.15
C LYS A 101 13.43 -16.59 -18.91
N GLY A 102 12.52 -17.20 -19.68
CA GLY A 102 12.20 -18.62 -19.57
C GLY A 102 11.62 -19.19 -20.86
N GLU A 103 11.17 -20.44 -20.80
CA GLU A 103 10.63 -21.19 -21.96
C GLU A 103 9.09 -21.24 -21.98
N TYR A 104 8.40 -20.55 -21.06
CA TYR A 104 6.94 -20.56 -20.99
C TYR A 104 6.28 -19.59 -21.99
N ARG A 105 4.98 -19.76 -22.24
CA ARG A 105 4.22 -18.94 -23.18
C ARG A 105 4.24 -17.46 -22.77
N GLY A 106 4.73 -16.59 -23.65
CA GLY A 106 4.87 -15.15 -23.38
C GLY A 106 6.06 -14.82 -22.47
N ALA A 107 6.99 -15.76 -22.26
CA ALA A 107 8.31 -15.43 -21.77
C ALA A 107 8.97 -14.43 -22.73
N ASN A 108 9.76 -13.52 -22.17
CA ASN A 108 10.38 -12.40 -22.87
C ASN A 108 9.46 -11.24 -23.32
N ASP A 109 8.14 -11.34 -23.11
CA ASP A 109 7.22 -10.23 -23.36
C ASP A 109 6.94 -9.46 -22.04
N PRO A 110 7.25 -8.15 -21.97
CA PRO A 110 6.93 -7.34 -20.80
C PRO A 110 5.43 -7.33 -20.49
N ILE A 111 5.08 -7.48 -19.21
CA ILE A 111 3.71 -7.34 -18.76
C ILE A 111 3.32 -5.86 -18.80
N ASP A 112 2.27 -5.52 -19.56
CA ASP A 112 1.61 -4.21 -19.53
C ASP A 112 0.26 -4.33 -18.80
N ILE A 113 0.04 -3.50 -17.77
CA ILE A 113 -1.17 -3.54 -16.94
C ILE A 113 -2.46 -3.27 -17.73
N VAL A 114 -2.38 -2.54 -18.85
CA VAL A 114 -3.56 -1.99 -19.55
C VAL A 114 -4.41 -3.09 -20.18
N SER A 115 -3.82 -4.22 -20.56
CA SER A 115 -4.50 -5.33 -21.24
C SER A 115 -5.13 -6.37 -20.29
N TYR A 116 -5.03 -6.18 -18.97
CA TYR A 116 -5.44 -7.18 -17.98
C TYR A 116 -6.68 -6.75 -17.20
N ARG A 117 -7.59 -7.71 -17.00
CA ARG A 117 -8.66 -7.63 -16.01
C ARG A 117 -8.11 -7.89 -14.60
N LEU A 118 -8.90 -7.58 -13.58
CA LEU A 118 -8.47 -7.66 -12.18
C LEU A 118 -9.53 -8.30 -11.27
N GLN A 119 -9.12 -9.31 -10.49
CA GLN A 119 -9.84 -9.79 -9.33
C GLN A 119 -9.10 -9.36 -8.06
N MET A 120 -9.84 -8.85 -7.07
CA MET A 120 -9.31 -8.48 -5.76
C MET A 120 -10.08 -9.18 -4.65
N ILE A 121 -9.37 -9.73 -3.67
CA ILE A 121 -9.94 -10.29 -2.45
C ILE A 121 -9.25 -9.63 -1.25
N PRO A 122 -9.93 -8.70 -0.55
CA PRO A 122 -9.38 -8.02 0.61
C PRO A 122 -9.63 -8.79 1.91
N GLY A 123 -8.62 -8.85 2.78
CA GLY A 123 -8.74 -9.40 4.13
C GLY A 123 -7.92 -8.61 5.13
N ILE A 124 -8.26 -8.74 6.41
CA ILE A 124 -7.42 -8.28 7.51
C ILE A 124 -6.70 -9.50 8.08
N SER A 125 -5.37 -9.52 7.97
CA SER A 125 -4.54 -10.63 8.46
C SER A 125 -4.67 -10.80 9.98
N VAL A 126 -4.18 -11.94 10.49
CA VAL A 126 -4.08 -12.21 11.94
C VAL A 126 -3.28 -11.15 12.70
N ALA A 127 -2.37 -10.45 12.02
CA ALA A 127 -1.58 -9.35 12.57
C ALA A 127 -2.30 -7.97 12.52
N GLY A 128 -3.55 -7.92 12.05
CA GLY A 128 -4.32 -6.68 11.90
C GLY A 128 -3.96 -5.86 10.65
N GLU A 129 -3.22 -6.43 9.71
CA GLU A 129 -2.82 -5.72 8.48
C GLU A 129 -3.82 -5.95 7.35
N LYS A 130 -4.13 -4.91 6.57
CA LYS A 130 -5.00 -5.06 5.41
C LYS A 130 -4.21 -5.61 4.22
N ILE A 131 -4.48 -6.86 3.87
CA ILE A 131 -3.90 -7.59 2.75
C ILE A 131 -4.93 -7.67 1.63
N VAL A 132 -4.46 -7.54 0.39
CA VAL A 132 -5.28 -7.73 -0.80
C VAL A 132 -4.60 -8.77 -1.66
N TRP A 133 -5.30 -9.89 -1.88
CA TRP A 133 -4.94 -10.87 -2.88
C TRP A 133 -5.44 -10.37 -4.23
N VAL A 134 -4.55 -10.27 -5.21
CA VAL A 134 -4.85 -9.69 -6.53
C VAL A 134 -4.48 -10.69 -7.60
N GLN A 135 -5.42 -11.00 -8.50
CA GLN A 135 -5.15 -11.79 -9.69
C GLN A 135 -5.45 -10.95 -10.93
N ARG A 136 -4.50 -10.97 -11.87
CA ARG A 136 -4.62 -10.30 -13.17
C ARG A 136 -4.67 -11.35 -14.27
N PHE A 137 -5.49 -11.09 -15.26
CA PHE A 137 -5.59 -11.98 -16.42
C PHE A 137 -5.99 -11.26 -17.70
N CYS A 138 -5.46 -11.72 -18.84
CA CYS A 138 -5.81 -11.20 -20.15
C CYS A 138 -7.00 -11.93 -20.79
N SER A 139 -7.25 -13.19 -20.41
CA SER A 139 -8.37 -14.02 -20.85
C SER A 139 -9.16 -14.57 -19.65
N ASP A 140 -10.48 -14.47 -19.70
CA ASP A 140 -11.39 -15.02 -18.68
C ASP A 140 -11.70 -16.51 -18.87
N MET A 141 -11.13 -17.13 -19.92
CA MET A 141 -11.37 -18.53 -20.28
C MET A 141 -12.88 -18.86 -20.44
N HIS A 142 -13.70 -17.87 -20.81
CA HIS A 142 -15.16 -18.00 -20.89
C HIS A 142 -15.84 -18.35 -19.56
N THR A 143 -15.25 -17.93 -18.43
CA THR A 143 -15.80 -18.14 -17.08
C THR A 143 -16.52 -16.90 -16.55
N ASP A 144 -17.36 -17.09 -15.53
CA ASP A 144 -17.97 -16.00 -14.75
C ASP A 144 -16.98 -15.40 -13.75
N TRP A 145 -15.92 -14.79 -14.27
CA TRP A 145 -14.83 -14.20 -13.48
C TRP A 145 -15.28 -13.07 -12.55
N LYS A 146 -16.49 -12.51 -12.72
CA LYS A 146 -17.02 -11.49 -11.81
C LYS A 146 -17.64 -12.07 -10.53
N THR A 147 -17.90 -13.37 -10.49
CA THR A 147 -18.57 -14.03 -9.36
C THR A 147 -17.70 -15.11 -8.73
N THR A 148 -16.78 -15.70 -9.49
CA THR A 148 -15.91 -16.78 -9.04
C THR A 148 -14.45 -16.45 -9.28
N ARG A 149 -13.58 -16.84 -8.33
CA ARG A 149 -12.13 -16.68 -8.50
C ARG A 149 -11.67 -17.52 -9.69
N LEU A 150 -10.87 -16.92 -10.57
CA LEU A 150 -10.31 -17.64 -11.68
C LEU A 150 -9.19 -18.56 -11.17
N GLN A 151 -9.28 -19.86 -11.44
CA GLN A 151 -8.21 -20.80 -11.10
C GLN A 151 -7.41 -21.11 -12.36
N VAL A 152 -6.11 -20.86 -12.30
CA VAL A 152 -5.20 -20.97 -13.44
C VAL A 152 -3.99 -21.76 -12.98
N TYR A 153 -3.65 -22.81 -13.71
CA TYR A 153 -2.53 -23.71 -13.37
C TYR A 153 -1.31 -23.51 -14.27
N ASP A 154 -1.55 -23.09 -15.51
CA ASP A 154 -0.51 -22.67 -16.45
C ASP A 154 -1.13 -21.75 -17.51
N GLY A 155 -0.68 -20.50 -17.55
CA GLY A 155 -1.13 -19.54 -18.56
C GLY A 155 -0.07 -18.52 -18.96
N GLY A 156 1.18 -18.74 -18.55
CA GLY A 156 2.28 -17.83 -18.84
C GLY A 156 2.05 -16.40 -18.37
N ASN A 157 2.55 -15.41 -19.14
CA ASN A 157 2.46 -14.00 -18.77
C ASN A 157 1.02 -13.44 -18.74
N CYS A 158 0.05 -14.11 -19.38
CA CYS A 158 -1.36 -13.70 -19.41
C CYS A 158 -2.03 -13.80 -18.04
N TYR A 159 -1.40 -14.45 -17.05
CA TYR A 159 -1.95 -14.62 -15.70
C TYR A 159 -0.87 -14.36 -14.65
N PHE A 160 -1.19 -13.52 -13.67
CA PHE A 160 -0.29 -13.31 -12.55
C PHE A 160 -1.01 -12.92 -11.27
N LEU A 161 -0.37 -13.26 -10.16
CA LEU A 161 -0.77 -12.95 -8.80
C LEU A 161 0.09 -11.81 -8.25
N VAL A 162 -0.55 -10.88 -7.53
CA VAL A 162 0.14 -9.93 -6.67
C VAL A 162 -0.50 -9.94 -5.28
N GLU A 163 0.32 -10.04 -4.25
CA GLU A 163 -0.14 -9.83 -2.87
C GLU A 163 0.24 -8.42 -2.42
N VAL A 164 -0.75 -7.64 -1.99
CA VAL A 164 -0.57 -6.24 -1.60
C VAL A 164 -0.86 -6.08 -0.12
N ASN A 165 0.03 -5.38 0.59
CA ASN A 165 -0.20 -4.95 1.97
C ASN A 165 -0.46 -3.44 1.99
N LEU A 166 -1.71 -3.05 2.20
CA LEU A 166 -2.12 -1.65 2.22
C LEU A 166 -1.68 -0.94 3.51
N SER A 167 -1.63 -1.64 4.64
CA SER A 167 -1.12 -1.09 5.90
C SER A 167 0.35 -0.68 5.79
N ARG A 168 1.16 -1.51 5.13
CA ARG A 168 2.60 -1.30 4.91
C ARG A 168 2.92 -0.57 3.61
N LYS A 169 1.91 -0.28 2.77
CA LYS A 169 2.04 0.39 1.46
C LYS A 169 3.07 -0.26 0.54
N LYS A 170 3.09 -1.60 0.49
CA LYS A 170 4.00 -2.38 -0.36
C LYS A 170 3.33 -3.62 -0.92
N TRP A 171 3.85 -4.14 -2.03
CA TRP A 171 3.54 -5.49 -2.47
C TRP A 171 4.45 -6.50 -1.72
N LEU A 172 3.98 -7.73 -1.54
CA LEU A 172 4.64 -8.78 -0.78
C LEU A 172 5.17 -9.89 -1.69
N ARG A 173 4.36 -10.28 -2.67
CA ARG A 173 4.62 -11.38 -3.59
C ARG A 173 4.11 -11.03 -4.98
N PHE A 174 4.83 -11.50 -6.00
CA PHE A 174 4.45 -11.43 -7.41
C PHE A 174 4.79 -12.76 -8.06
N THR A 175 3.79 -13.42 -8.65
CA THR A 175 3.95 -14.75 -9.28
C THR A 175 3.28 -14.74 -10.64
N VAL A 176 3.92 -15.28 -11.68
CA VAL A 176 3.40 -15.38 -13.05
C VAL A 176 3.08 -16.83 -13.37
N GLY A 177 2.08 -17.07 -14.22
CA GLY A 177 1.77 -18.39 -14.77
C GLY A 177 0.59 -19.10 -14.12
N GLY A 178 0.16 -18.68 -12.92
CA GLY A 178 -0.97 -19.29 -12.22
C GLY A 178 -0.63 -19.70 -10.78
N ASP A 179 -1.56 -20.43 -10.16
CA ASP A 179 -1.35 -21.15 -8.90
C ASP A 179 -0.73 -22.52 -9.21
N ALA A 180 0.40 -22.84 -8.57
CA ALA A 180 1.04 -24.15 -8.63
C ALA A 180 0.44 -25.13 -7.61
#